data_AF-A0A7C3UQF0-F1
#
_entry.id   AF-A0A7C3UQF0-F1
#
_cell.length_a   1.000
_cell.length_b   1.000
_cell.length_c   1.000
_cell.angle_alpha   90.00
_cell.angle_beta   90.00
_cell.angle_gamma   90.00
#
_symmetry.space_group_name_H-M   'P 1'
#
loop_
_entity.id
_entity.type
_entity.pdbx_description
1 polymer ?
#
loop_
_entity_poly.entity_id
_entity_poly.type
_entity_poly.pdbx_seq_one_letter_code
_entity_poly.pdbx_strand_id
1 'polypeptide(L)'
;MRKGVTLLELLIVLLIIGILAGVTLSAIDRVRERGFFDETMAEMKSLVKAITGDPDLISDGKRIDFGYVGDMGKLPDSLGSLLRPEGPLWKGPYYKLPFTEDMEGYKKDAWGRYYQYLPEDLTIRSFGNGRFTLTLRIADSLKDLFGNTIYGSITDRENTPPGDLATRLLLKVTYPRNGEMMEDSTHPNPDGFYQFTNIPIGRHRIYLFTPYETLTKYVAVTPKSRVLVDFRVPKLFRGNLIYLSSDTAASSDTILFWVHNWTKETIPVFYLNLLDANVPDTVVCYNRISARDSVCYAGGKIKEGEVAQFSGGDIDTLFVFPEERLKFKIGSFTDTLTPPNQKNMYGRKVKIRFSEGSLIEFKVGD
;
A
#
# COMPACT_ATOMS: atom_id res chain seq x y z
N MET A 1 72.85 -63.06 -3.02
CA MET A 1 71.81 -64.04 -3.43
C MET A 1 70.54 -63.28 -3.82
N ARG A 2 70.30 -63.10 -5.13
CA ARG A 2 69.02 -62.55 -5.64
C ARG A 2 68.03 -63.71 -5.70
N LYS A 3 67.10 -63.77 -4.75
CA LYS A 3 65.94 -64.66 -4.85
C LYS A 3 65.07 -64.08 -5.97
N GLY A 4 64.98 -64.80 -7.09
CA GLY A 4 64.12 -64.41 -8.20
C GLY A 4 62.67 -64.37 -7.70
N VAL A 5 62.00 -63.25 -7.95
CA VAL A 5 60.55 -63.13 -7.76
C VAL A 5 59.91 -64.29 -8.52
N THR A 6 59.15 -65.13 -7.83
CA THR A 6 58.53 -66.29 -8.46
C THR A 6 57.38 -65.82 -9.36
N LEU A 7 57.17 -66.52 -10.47
CA LEU A 7 56.11 -66.19 -11.44
C LEU A 7 54.71 -66.14 -10.78
N LEU A 8 54.53 -66.96 -9.73
CA LEU A 8 53.35 -66.98 -8.87
C LEU A 8 53.17 -65.69 -8.06
N GLU A 9 54.24 -65.16 -7.50
CA GLU A 9 54.20 -63.94 -6.68
C GLU A 9 53.82 -62.72 -7.52
N LEU A 10 54.37 -62.62 -8.73
CA LEU A 10 54.03 -61.55 -9.66
C LEU A 10 52.56 -61.66 -10.14
N LEU A 11 52.05 -62.88 -10.32
CA LEU A 11 50.65 -63.14 -10.66
C LEU A 11 49.70 -62.72 -9.54
N ILE A 12 50.01 -63.05 -8.28
CA ILE A 12 49.20 -62.66 -7.11
C ILE A 12 49.18 -61.14 -6.96
N VAL A 13 50.32 -60.47 -7.15
CA VAL A 13 50.39 -59.00 -7.09
C VAL A 13 49.53 -58.35 -8.17
N LEU A 14 49.59 -58.82 -9.41
CA LEU A 14 48.75 -58.30 -10.49
C LEU A 14 47.26 -58.54 -10.24
N LEU A 15 46.90 -59.70 -9.64
CA LEU A 15 45.53 -60.00 -9.26
C LEU A 15 45.00 -59.05 -8.17
N ILE A 16 45.79 -58.79 -7.13
CA ILE A 16 45.42 -57.86 -6.05
C ILE A 16 45.28 -56.43 -6.60
N ILE A 17 46.22 -55.98 -7.45
CA ILE A 17 46.15 -54.65 -8.09
C ILE A 17 44.91 -54.54 -8.97
N GLY A 18 44.57 -55.57 -9.75
CA GLY A 18 43.36 -55.57 -10.58
C GLY A 18 42.08 -55.43 -9.77
N ILE A 19 41.97 -56.17 -8.65
CA ILE A 19 40.83 -56.08 -7.74
C ILE A 19 40.76 -54.69 -7.08
N LEU A 20 41.89 -54.18 -6.56
CA LEU A 20 41.96 -52.86 -5.92
C LEU A 20 41.63 -51.73 -6.90
N ALA A 21 42.12 -51.80 -8.14
CA ALA A 21 41.83 -50.82 -9.17
C ALA A 21 40.33 -50.77 -9.49
N GLY A 22 39.68 -51.91 -9.66
CA GLY A 22 38.23 -51.98 -9.92
C GLY A 22 37.38 -51.37 -8.80
N VAL A 23 37.71 -51.67 -7.54
CA VAL A 23 37.02 -51.10 -6.37
C VAL A 23 37.26 -49.60 -6.28
N THR A 24 38.50 -49.15 -6.53
CA THR A 24 38.88 -47.72 -6.46
C THR A 24 38.15 -46.90 -7.51
N LEU A 25 38.09 -47.36 -8.76
CA LEU A 25 37.35 -46.68 -9.84
C LEU A 25 35.86 -46.54 -9.50
N SER A 26 35.25 -47.62 -9.00
CA SER A 26 33.85 -47.61 -8.57
C SER A 26 33.55 -46.68 -7.39
N ALA A 27 34.55 -46.38 -6.56
CA ALA A 27 34.42 -45.41 -5.47
C ALA A 27 34.56 -43.97 -5.98
N ILE A 28 35.52 -43.72 -6.88
CA ILE A 28 35.73 -42.40 -7.51
C ILE A 28 34.46 -41.95 -8.25
N ASP A 29 33.84 -42.84 -9.03
CA ASP A 29 32.62 -42.51 -9.77
C ASP A 29 31.48 -42.08 -8.82
N ARG A 30 31.30 -42.77 -7.70
CA ARG A 30 30.27 -42.42 -6.71
C ARG A 30 30.51 -41.08 -6.03
N VAL A 31 31.77 -40.77 -5.70
CA VAL A 31 32.15 -39.48 -5.11
C VAL A 31 31.93 -38.35 -6.11
N ARG A 32 32.34 -38.56 -7.37
CA ARG A 32 32.14 -37.59 -8.46
C ARG A 32 30.68 -37.29 -8.70
N GLU A 33 29.83 -38.32 -8.80
CA GLU A 33 28.38 -38.16 -9.02
C GLU A 33 27.70 -37.36 -7.90
N ARG A 34 28.12 -37.58 -6.63
CA ARG A 34 27.63 -36.77 -5.52
C ARG A 34 28.09 -35.31 -5.63
N GLY A 35 29.35 -35.07 -5.98
CA GLY A 35 29.87 -33.72 -6.20
C GLY A 35 29.09 -32.97 -7.29
N PHE A 36 28.83 -33.63 -8.42
CA PHE A 36 28.03 -33.07 -9.51
C PHE A 36 26.59 -32.77 -9.12
N PHE A 37 25.98 -33.64 -8.31
CA PHE A 37 24.65 -33.40 -7.76
C PHE A 37 24.60 -32.16 -6.86
N ASP A 38 25.54 -32.05 -5.93
CA ASP A 38 25.60 -30.94 -4.98
C ASP A 38 25.88 -29.60 -5.69
N GLU A 39 26.79 -29.61 -6.67
CA GLU A 39 27.12 -28.46 -7.53
C GLU A 39 25.90 -28.01 -8.34
N THR A 40 25.25 -28.95 -9.04
CA THR A 40 24.05 -28.68 -9.85
C THR A 40 22.91 -28.12 -8.98
N MET A 41 22.68 -28.70 -7.79
CA MET A 41 21.66 -28.22 -6.87
C MET A 41 21.97 -26.80 -6.35
N ALA A 42 23.24 -26.53 -6.02
CA ALA A 42 23.67 -25.20 -5.58
C ALA A 42 23.50 -24.15 -6.68
N GLU A 43 23.86 -24.48 -7.91
CA GLU A 43 23.68 -23.63 -9.08
C GLU A 43 22.20 -23.36 -9.37
N MET A 44 21.36 -24.39 -9.40
CA MET A 44 19.91 -24.23 -9.60
C MET A 44 19.29 -23.31 -8.54
N LYS A 45 19.71 -23.42 -7.27
CA LYS A 45 19.27 -22.50 -6.21
C LYS A 45 19.74 -21.07 -6.45
N SER A 46 20.98 -20.89 -6.92
CA SER A 46 21.51 -19.58 -7.30
C SER A 46 20.72 -18.95 -8.46
N LEU A 47 20.34 -19.76 -9.46
CA LEU A 47 19.47 -19.32 -10.56
C LEU A 47 18.08 -18.91 -10.07
N VAL A 48 17.46 -19.70 -9.17
CA VAL A 48 16.16 -19.32 -8.58
C VAL A 48 16.26 -18.03 -7.76
N LYS A 49 17.34 -17.85 -7.00
CA LYS A 49 17.63 -16.59 -6.30
C LYS A 49 17.83 -15.43 -7.29
N ALA A 50 18.50 -15.62 -8.42
CA ALA A 50 18.62 -14.58 -9.44
C ALA A 50 17.25 -14.20 -10.06
N ILE A 51 16.35 -15.17 -10.22
CA ILE A 51 15.00 -14.94 -10.76
C ILE A 51 14.10 -14.22 -9.74
N THR A 52 14.04 -14.72 -8.51
CA THR A 52 13.05 -14.30 -7.49
C THR A 52 13.61 -13.41 -6.38
N GLY A 53 14.92 -13.20 -6.36
CA GLY A 53 15.70 -12.53 -5.32
C GLY A 53 16.05 -13.44 -4.15
N ASP A 54 16.98 -12.98 -3.31
CA ASP A 54 17.32 -13.62 -2.04
C ASP A 54 16.35 -13.17 -0.93
N PRO A 55 15.59 -14.09 -0.30
CA PRO A 55 14.73 -13.75 0.84
C PRO A 55 15.51 -13.34 2.10
N ASP A 56 16.79 -13.74 2.21
CA ASP A 56 17.61 -13.51 3.39
C ASP A 56 18.24 -12.10 3.41
N LEU A 57 18.21 -11.39 2.28
CA LEU A 57 18.71 -10.02 2.17
C LEU A 57 17.66 -9.02 2.69
N ILE A 58 17.84 -8.64 3.95
CA ILE A 58 16.96 -7.73 4.70
C ILE A 58 17.72 -6.48 5.12
N SER A 59 17.11 -5.31 4.92
CA SER A 59 17.55 -4.02 5.46
C SER A 59 16.38 -3.34 6.13
N ASP A 60 16.60 -2.76 7.31
CA ASP A 60 15.56 -2.10 8.12
C ASP A 60 14.31 -2.98 8.34
N GLY A 61 14.52 -4.28 8.56
CA GLY A 61 13.45 -5.26 8.77
C GLY A 61 12.61 -5.58 7.52
N LYS A 62 13.02 -5.10 6.34
CA LYS A 62 12.34 -5.35 5.06
C LYS A 62 13.28 -6.03 4.07
N ARG A 63 12.73 -6.97 3.29
CA ARG A 63 13.45 -7.59 2.18
C ARG A 63 13.81 -6.53 1.12
N ILE A 64 15.05 -6.54 0.65
CA ILE A 64 15.54 -5.56 -0.34
C ILE A 64 15.84 -6.15 -1.71
N ASP A 65 16.00 -7.47 -1.82
CA ASP A 65 16.31 -8.16 -3.07
C ASP A 65 15.12 -9.00 -3.56
N PHE A 66 14.69 -8.75 -4.80
CA PHE A 66 13.58 -9.43 -5.46
C PHE A 66 13.96 -9.98 -6.84
N GLY A 67 15.25 -9.96 -7.18
CA GLY A 67 15.78 -10.50 -8.42
C GLY A 67 15.14 -9.91 -9.69
N TYR A 68 15.25 -10.65 -10.78
CA TYR A 68 14.70 -10.26 -12.08
C TYR A 68 13.19 -9.96 -12.01
N VAL A 69 12.41 -10.82 -11.34
CA VAL A 69 10.94 -10.68 -11.26
C VAL A 69 10.54 -9.40 -10.54
N GLY A 70 11.24 -9.01 -9.49
CA GLY A 70 10.92 -7.81 -8.72
C GLY A 70 11.19 -6.50 -9.45
N ASP A 71 12.16 -6.49 -10.37
CA ASP A 71 12.51 -5.32 -11.16
C ASP A 71 11.73 -5.26 -12.48
N MET A 72 11.54 -6.41 -13.13
CA MET A 72 10.91 -6.50 -14.46
C MET A 72 9.40 -6.75 -14.40
N GLY A 73 8.88 -7.24 -13.28
CA GLY A 73 7.45 -7.58 -13.17
C GLY A 73 7.01 -8.69 -14.12
N LYS A 74 7.94 -9.53 -14.57
CA LYS A 74 7.72 -10.75 -15.36
C LYS A 74 8.79 -11.79 -15.06
N LEU A 75 8.54 -13.03 -15.43
CA LEU A 75 9.59 -14.06 -15.47
C LEU A 75 10.55 -13.76 -16.63
N PRO A 76 11.83 -14.15 -16.51
CA PRO A 76 12.75 -14.02 -17.64
C PRO A 76 12.33 -14.96 -18.77
N ASP A 77 12.47 -14.50 -20.02
CA ASP A 77 12.11 -15.31 -21.20
C ASP A 77 13.10 -16.48 -21.41
N SER A 78 14.34 -16.30 -20.93
CA SER A 78 15.36 -17.34 -20.86
C SER A 78 16.33 -17.07 -19.71
N LEU A 79 17.14 -18.05 -19.32
CA LEU A 79 18.21 -17.82 -18.34
C LEU A 79 19.19 -16.71 -18.80
N GLY A 80 19.28 -16.43 -20.11
CA GLY A 80 20.10 -15.34 -20.67
C GLY A 80 19.70 -13.94 -20.20
N SER A 81 18.42 -13.72 -19.90
CA SER A 81 17.90 -12.45 -19.39
C SER A 81 18.46 -12.08 -18.01
N LEU A 82 19.00 -13.05 -17.28
CA LEU A 82 19.63 -12.82 -15.97
C LEU A 82 20.97 -12.09 -16.09
N LEU A 83 21.64 -12.15 -17.24
CA LEU A 83 22.95 -11.55 -17.47
C LEU A 83 22.90 -10.34 -18.39
N ARG A 84 21.98 -10.35 -19.36
CA ARG A 84 21.91 -9.33 -20.41
C ARG A 84 20.85 -8.29 -20.09
N PRO A 85 21.14 -6.99 -20.27
CA PRO A 85 20.13 -5.94 -20.14
C PRO A 85 18.90 -6.20 -20.99
N GLU A 86 17.73 -6.03 -20.38
CA GLU A 86 16.44 -6.23 -21.04
C GLU A 86 15.50 -5.07 -20.71
N GLY A 87 15.54 -4.02 -21.53
CA GLY A 87 14.69 -2.84 -21.33
C GLY A 87 15.11 -1.91 -20.19
N PRO A 88 14.33 -0.85 -19.94
CA PRO A 88 14.72 0.25 -19.04
C PRO A 88 14.64 -0.06 -17.55
N LEU A 89 13.93 -1.12 -17.16
CA LEU A 89 13.73 -1.51 -15.76
C LEU A 89 14.75 -2.51 -15.24
N TRP A 90 15.57 -3.05 -16.12
CA TRP A 90 16.56 -4.04 -15.77
C TRP A 90 17.67 -3.41 -14.92
N LYS A 91 17.97 -4.00 -13.75
CA LYS A 91 19.03 -3.56 -12.82
C LYS A 91 20.06 -4.64 -12.53
N GLY A 92 20.11 -5.67 -13.38
CA GLY A 92 21.06 -6.75 -13.25
C GLY A 92 22.52 -6.32 -13.52
N PRO A 93 23.42 -7.29 -13.73
CA PRO A 93 23.15 -8.72 -13.87
C PRO A 93 22.68 -9.35 -12.56
N TYR A 94 21.65 -10.19 -12.64
CA TYR A 94 21.05 -10.87 -11.49
C TYR A 94 21.77 -12.18 -11.14
N TYR A 95 22.48 -12.76 -12.10
CA TYR A 95 23.36 -13.90 -11.88
C TYR A 95 24.82 -13.48 -12.03
N LYS A 96 25.69 -13.97 -11.14
CA LYS A 96 27.14 -13.72 -11.22
C LYS A 96 27.82 -14.94 -11.80
N LEU A 97 28.50 -14.76 -12.93
CA LEU A 97 29.31 -15.81 -13.52
C LEU A 97 30.55 -16.08 -12.63
N PRO A 98 30.90 -17.35 -12.38
CA PRO A 98 32.12 -17.68 -11.67
C PRO A 98 33.38 -17.31 -12.46
N PHE A 99 33.31 -17.38 -13.80
CA PHE A 99 34.40 -17.02 -14.71
C PHE A 99 33.85 -16.21 -15.89
N THR A 100 34.44 -15.05 -16.18
CA THR A 100 33.99 -14.14 -17.25
C THR A 100 34.11 -14.75 -18.66
N GLU A 101 35.00 -15.72 -18.83
CA GLU A 101 35.27 -16.42 -20.09
C GLU A 101 34.20 -17.48 -20.42
N ASP A 102 33.49 -17.99 -19.41
CA ASP A 102 32.42 -18.96 -19.59
C ASP A 102 31.03 -18.29 -19.53
N MET A 103 30.64 -17.73 -20.67
CA MET A 103 29.36 -17.04 -20.83
C MET A 103 28.15 -17.97 -20.98
N GLU A 104 28.34 -19.29 -20.94
CA GLU A 104 27.27 -20.28 -21.19
C GLU A 104 27.21 -21.37 -20.12
N GLY A 105 28.21 -21.46 -19.23
CA GLY A 105 28.32 -22.45 -18.17
C GLY A 105 27.09 -22.53 -17.29
N TYR A 106 26.53 -21.38 -16.91
CA TYR A 106 25.31 -21.31 -16.08
C TYR A 106 24.05 -21.91 -16.71
N LYS A 107 24.09 -22.21 -18.01
CA LYS A 107 23.00 -22.91 -18.71
C LYS A 107 23.18 -24.42 -18.66
N LYS A 108 24.28 -24.94 -18.14
CA LYS A 108 24.63 -26.36 -18.12
C LYS A 108 24.79 -26.84 -16.67
N ASP A 109 24.41 -28.08 -16.43
CA ASP A 109 24.69 -28.77 -15.18
C ASP A 109 26.14 -29.27 -15.11
N ALA A 110 26.53 -29.82 -13.96
CA ALA A 110 27.87 -30.36 -13.74
C ALA A 110 28.23 -31.56 -14.65
N TRP A 111 27.25 -32.18 -15.31
CA TRP A 111 27.46 -33.20 -16.35
C TRP A 111 27.57 -32.61 -17.77
N GLY A 112 27.53 -31.28 -17.91
CA GLY A 112 27.65 -30.55 -19.17
C GLY A 112 26.37 -30.51 -19.99
N ARG A 113 25.21 -30.90 -19.44
CA ARG A 113 23.92 -30.89 -20.13
C ARG A 113 23.16 -29.61 -19.84
N TYR A 114 22.43 -29.12 -20.82
CA TYR A 114 21.64 -27.90 -20.64
C TYR A 114 20.50 -28.08 -19.63
N TYR A 115 20.34 -27.09 -18.75
CA TYR A 115 19.14 -26.95 -17.95
C TYR A 115 17.93 -26.72 -18.86
N GLN A 116 16.81 -27.32 -18.49
CA GLN A 116 15.53 -27.00 -19.07
C GLN A 116 14.81 -26.01 -18.16
N TYR A 117 14.75 -24.77 -18.64
CA TYR A 117 14.00 -23.69 -18.01
C TYR A 117 12.56 -23.68 -18.57
N LEU A 118 11.59 -23.86 -17.68
CA LEU A 118 10.17 -23.93 -18.01
C LEU A 118 9.43 -22.84 -17.21
N PRO A 119 9.33 -21.60 -17.74
CA PRO A 119 8.69 -20.50 -17.03
C PRO A 119 7.19 -20.73 -16.81
N GLU A 120 6.52 -21.41 -17.74
CA GLU A 120 5.09 -21.76 -17.62
C GLU A 120 4.83 -22.72 -16.45
N ASP A 121 5.74 -23.67 -16.23
CA ASP A 121 5.68 -24.63 -15.12
C ASP A 121 6.36 -24.13 -13.85
N LEU A 122 6.98 -22.93 -13.89
CA LEU A 122 7.79 -22.36 -12.80
C LEU A 122 8.92 -23.29 -12.33
N THR A 123 9.61 -23.96 -13.25
CA THR A 123 10.69 -24.90 -12.88
C THR A 123 11.97 -24.71 -13.69
N ILE A 124 13.07 -25.10 -13.04
CA ILE A 124 14.36 -25.40 -13.69
C ILE A 124 14.61 -26.88 -13.49
N ARG A 125 15.02 -27.57 -14.56
CA ARG A 125 15.27 -29.01 -14.55
C ARG A 125 16.65 -29.36 -15.09
N SER A 126 17.37 -30.23 -14.40
CA SER A 126 18.56 -30.93 -14.92
C SER A 126 18.26 -32.42 -15.07
N PHE A 127 18.75 -33.01 -16.16
CA PHE A 127 18.65 -34.44 -16.42
C PHE A 127 19.85 -35.23 -15.88
N GLY A 128 20.86 -34.54 -15.34
CA GLY A 128 22.10 -35.12 -14.81
C GLY A 128 22.70 -36.20 -15.72
N ASN A 129 23.08 -37.33 -15.15
CA ASN A 129 23.55 -38.51 -15.90
C ASN A 129 22.43 -39.35 -16.57
N GLY A 130 21.17 -38.91 -16.51
CA GLY A 130 19.99 -39.61 -17.05
C GLY A 130 19.34 -40.61 -16.10
N ARG A 131 19.90 -40.85 -14.91
CA ARG A 131 19.28 -41.70 -13.87
C ARG A 131 18.48 -40.92 -12.86
N PHE A 132 18.89 -39.69 -12.56
CA PHE A 132 18.27 -38.82 -11.58
C PHE A 132 18.01 -37.46 -12.22
N THR A 133 16.74 -37.08 -12.25
CA THR A 133 16.31 -35.77 -12.72
C THR A 133 16.15 -34.86 -11.51
N LEU A 134 16.82 -33.72 -11.54
CA LEU A 134 16.69 -32.66 -10.56
C LEU A 134 15.68 -31.65 -11.08
N THR A 135 14.64 -31.38 -10.31
CA THR A 135 13.65 -30.34 -10.62
C THR A 135 13.57 -29.40 -9.43
N LEU A 136 13.81 -28.11 -9.66
CA LEU A 136 13.65 -27.07 -8.67
C LEU A 136 12.54 -26.12 -9.10
N ARG A 137 11.63 -25.82 -8.18
CA ARG A 137 10.58 -24.83 -8.39
C ARG A 137 11.11 -23.43 -8.15
N ILE A 138 10.72 -22.50 -9.01
CA ILE A 138 10.97 -21.06 -8.90
C ILE A 138 9.99 -20.45 -7.88
N ALA A 139 8.72 -20.83 -7.96
CA ALA A 139 7.66 -20.45 -7.04
C ALA A 139 6.58 -21.54 -6.99
N ASP A 140 5.67 -21.47 -6.02
CA ASP A 140 4.54 -22.40 -5.92
C ASP A 140 3.45 -22.11 -6.97
N SER A 141 3.23 -20.84 -7.30
CA SER A 141 2.31 -20.41 -8.34
C SER A 141 2.68 -19.03 -8.91
N LEU A 142 2.17 -18.71 -10.11
CA LEU A 142 2.29 -17.36 -10.68
C LEU A 142 1.64 -16.30 -9.79
N LYS A 143 0.57 -16.67 -9.06
CA LYS A 143 -0.14 -15.78 -8.14
C LYS A 143 0.73 -15.37 -6.96
N ASP A 144 1.67 -16.21 -6.52
CA ASP A 144 2.57 -15.83 -5.44
C ASP A 144 3.54 -14.73 -5.88
N LEU A 145 3.92 -14.72 -7.15
CA LEU A 145 4.81 -13.71 -7.73
C LEU A 145 4.06 -12.45 -8.17
N PHE A 146 2.85 -12.56 -8.71
CA PHE A 146 2.15 -11.46 -9.40
C PHE A 146 0.82 -11.05 -8.75
N GLY A 147 0.30 -11.85 -7.83
CA GLY A 147 -1.06 -11.75 -7.28
C GLY A 147 -1.14 -11.20 -5.85
N ASN A 148 -0.19 -10.36 -5.44
CA ASN A 148 -0.13 -9.85 -4.07
C ASN A 148 -1.05 -8.64 -3.88
N THR A 149 -1.24 -8.25 -2.62
CA THR A 149 -2.15 -7.16 -2.23
C THR A 149 -1.44 -6.15 -1.35
N ILE A 150 -1.67 -4.86 -1.61
CA ILE A 150 -1.33 -3.77 -0.70
C ILE A 150 -2.63 -3.14 -0.21
N TYR A 151 -2.76 -2.90 1.08
CA TYR A 151 -3.95 -2.28 1.67
C TYR A 151 -3.56 -1.38 2.84
N GLY A 152 -4.48 -0.55 3.28
CA GLY A 152 -4.30 0.20 4.51
C GLY A 152 -5.36 1.25 4.71
N SER A 153 -5.08 2.15 5.65
CA SER A 153 -5.97 3.22 6.06
C SER A 153 -5.30 4.58 5.93
N ILE A 154 -6.12 5.61 5.74
CA ILE A 154 -5.68 7.00 5.72
C ILE A 154 -6.36 7.73 6.85
N THR A 155 -5.56 8.37 7.67
CA THR A 155 -6.02 9.18 8.80
C THR A 155 -5.30 10.52 8.85
N ASP A 156 -5.85 11.48 9.57
CA ASP A 156 -5.17 12.73 9.86
C ASP A 156 -4.30 12.65 11.13
N ARG A 157 -3.75 13.81 11.54
CA ARG A 157 -2.97 13.91 12.78
C ARG A 157 -3.74 13.56 14.06
N GLU A 158 -5.07 13.47 14.02
CA GLU A 158 -5.91 13.06 15.16
C GLU A 158 -6.47 11.64 15.00
N ASN A 159 -5.94 10.87 14.05
CA ASN A 159 -6.41 9.54 13.68
C ASN A 159 -7.87 9.53 13.17
N THR A 160 -8.35 10.66 12.65
CA THR A 160 -9.69 10.76 12.07
C THR A 160 -9.64 10.33 10.60
N PRO A 161 -10.60 9.52 10.13
CA PRO A 161 -10.69 9.15 8.71
C PRO A 161 -11.21 10.30 7.83
N PRO A 162 -10.97 10.26 6.51
CA PRO A 162 -11.27 11.37 5.60
C PRO A 162 -12.76 11.72 5.44
N GLY A 163 -13.69 10.78 5.65
CA GLY A 163 -15.11 11.01 5.42
C GLY A 163 -15.38 11.47 3.98
N ASP A 164 -16.12 12.57 3.82
CA ASP A 164 -16.49 13.12 2.50
C ASP A 164 -15.27 13.56 1.66
N LEU A 165 -14.13 13.85 2.30
CA LEU A 165 -12.88 14.19 1.60
C LEU A 165 -12.24 12.99 0.91
N ALA A 166 -12.69 11.76 1.16
CA ALA A 166 -12.11 10.55 0.57
C ALA A 166 -12.09 10.62 -0.98
N THR A 167 -13.12 11.20 -1.58
CA THR A 167 -13.22 11.42 -3.04
C THR A 167 -12.16 12.39 -3.59
N ARG A 168 -11.55 13.21 -2.74
CA ARG A 168 -10.50 14.18 -3.10
C ARG A 168 -9.09 13.65 -2.84
N LEU A 169 -8.97 12.49 -2.22
CA LEU A 169 -7.70 11.81 -1.98
C LEU A 169 -7.48 10.79 -3.09
N LEU A 170 -6.34 10.83 -3.77
CA LEU A 170 -6.00 9.86 -4.80
C LEU A 170 -4.78 9.07 -4.35
N LEU A 171 -4.88 7.75 -4.30
CA LEU A 171 -3.73 6.89 -4.15
C LEU A 171 -3.27 6.41 -5.51
N LYS A 172 -1.95 6.36 -5.70
CA LYS A 172 -1.32 5.74 -6.86
C LYS A 172 -0.25 4.78 -6.41
N VAL A 173 -0.19 3.60 -7.01
CA VAL A 173 0.91 2.67 -6.84
C VAL A 173 1.62 2.48 -8.17
N THR A 174 2.94 2.60 -8.17
CA THR A 174 3.78 2.34 -9.34
C THR A 174 4.55 1.06 -9.15
N TYR A 175 4.44 0.14 -10.10
CA TYR A 175 5.07 -1.18 -10.04
C TYR A 175 5.42 -1.67 -11.46
N PRO A 176 6.44 -2.54 -11.62
CA PRO A 176 6.77 -3.10 -12.91
C PRO A 176 5.79 -4.22 -13.29
N ARG A 177 5.40 -4.32 -14.56
CA ARG A 177 4.67 -5.45 -15.12
C ARG A 177 5.12 -5.65 -16.57
N ASN A 178 5.47 -6.88 -16.94
CA ASN A 178 5.87 -7.22 -18.31
C ASN A 178 7.02 -6.36 -18.88
N GLY A 179 7.93 -5.88 -18.02
CA GLY A 179 9.07 -5.04 -18.41
C GLY A 179 8.77 -3.54 -18.51
N GLU A 180 7.55 -3.11 -18.18
CA GLU A 180 7.12 -1.71 -18.21
C GLU A 180 6.66 -1.24 -16.82
N MET A 181 6.75 0.06 -16.56
CA MET A 181 6.18 0.64 -15.33
C MET A 181 4.69 0.86 -15.51
N MET A 182 3.91 0.22 -14.66
CA MET A 182 2.48 0.42 -14.56
C MET A 182 2.15 1.34 -13.39
N GLU A 183 0.99 1.97 -13.49
CA GLU A 183 0.40 2.78 -12.44
C GLU A 183 -1.06 2.37 -12.27
N ASP A 184 -1.42 1.97 -11.05
CA ASP A 184 -2.83 1.81 -10.65
C ASP A 184 -3.20 2.93 -9.68
N SER A 185 -4.46 3.34 -9.70
CA SER A 185 -4.96 4.39 -8.83
C SER A 185 -6.32 4.06 -8.25
N THR A 186 -6.57 4.58 -7.05
CA THR A 186 -7.85 4.39 -6.37
C THR A 186 -8.11 5.54 -5.40
N HIS A 187 -9.37 5.77 -5.06
CA HIS A 187 -9.77 6.63 -3.96
C HIS A 187 -9.98 5.76 -2.71
N PRO A 188 -9.64 6.26 -1.51
CA PRO A 188 -10.00 5.57 -0.28
C PRO A 188 -11.52 5.62 -0.08
N ASN A 189 -12.03 4.74 0.76
CA ASN A 189 -13.38 4.82 1.28
C ASN A 189 -13.51 5.96 2.32
N PRO A 190 -14.72 6.39 2.70
CA PRO A 190 -14.92 7.40 3.73
C PRO A 190 -14.33 7.04 5.11
N ASP A 191 -14.19 5.74 5.41
CA ASP A 191 -13.50 5.22 6.60
C ASP A 191 -11.96 5.25 6.47
N GLY A 192 -11.44 5.70 5.33
CA GLY A 192 -10.01 5.80 5.02
C GLY A 192 -9.41 4.52 4.42
N PHE A 193 -10.16 3.43 4.30
CA PHE A 193 -9.64 2.16 3.77
C PHE A 193 -9.35 2.24 2.26
N TYR A 194 -8.25 1.63 1.83
CA TYR A 194 -7.93 1.45 0.42
C TYR A 194 -7.22 0.11 0.17
N GLN A 195 -7.23 -0.34 -1.09
CA GLN A 195 -6.59 -1.59 -1.51
C GLN A 195 -6.14 -1.54 -2.98
N PHE A 196 -4.99 -2.16 -3.25
CA PHE A 196 -4.49 -2.53 -4.57
C PHE A 196 -4.27 -4.04 -4.64
N THR A 197 -4.67 -4.68 -5.73
CA THR A 197 -4.55 -6.13 -5.95
C THR A 197 -3.72 -6.42 -7.20
N ASN A 198 -3.31 -7.68 -7.38
CA ASN A 198 -2.48 -8.12 -8.50
C ASN A 198 -1.14 -7.37 -8.60
N ILE A 199 -0.56 -7.06 -7.44
CA ILE A 199 0.72 -6.38 -7.35
C ILE A 199 1.84 -7.44 -7.39
N PRO A 200 2.85 -7.27 -8.26
CA PRO A 200 4.01 -8.15 -8.27
C PRO A 200 4.81 -8.07 -6.99
N ILE A 201 5.64 -9.08 -6.74
CA ILE A 201 6.70 -8.96 -5.74
C ILE A 201 7.67 -7.84 -6.15
N GLY A 202 8.34 -7.23 -5.19
CA GLY A 202 9.28 -6.15 -5.48
C GLY A 202 9.18 -4.98 -4.51
N ARG A 203 9.92 -3.92 -4.83
CA ARG A 203 9.91 -2.65 -4.10
C ARG A 203 9.10 -1.62 -4.87
N HIS A 204 7.93 -1.30 -4.37
CA HIS A 204 7.00 -0.38 -5.04
C HIS A 204 6.91 0.93 -4.29
N ARG A 205 6.45 1.96 -5.01
CA ARG A 205 6.16 3.27 -4.43
C ARG A 205 4.67 3.49 -4.44
N ILE A 206 4.15 3.98 -3.32
CA ILE A 206 2.76 4.40 -3.18
C ILE A 206 2.78 5.90 -2.90
N TYR A 207 1.98 6.61 -3.67
CA TYR A 207 1.76 8.04 -3.55
C TYR A 207 0.35 8.25 -3.04
N LEU A 208 0.19 9.16 -2.08
CA LEU A 208 -1.09 9.72 -1.67
C LEU A 208 -1.08 11.19 -2.08
N PHE A 209 -1.92 11.54 -3.05
CA PHE A 209 -2.18 12.90 -3.44
C PHE A 209 -3.34 13.43 -2.62
N THR A 210 -3.07 14.48 -1.86
CA THR A 210 -4.08 15.26 -1.15
C THR A 210 -4.20 16.63 -1.85
N PRO A 211 -5.25 17.42 -1.56
CA PRO A 211 -5.33 18.80 -2.06
C PRO A 211 -4.13 19.68 -1.66
N TYR A 212 -3.41 19.30 -0.60
CA TYR A 212 -2.40 20.13 0.03
C TYR A 212 -0.97 19.68 -0.28
N GLU A 213 -0.75 18.37 -0.37
CA GLU A 213 0.57 17.76 -0.51
C GLU A 213 0.50 16.34 -1.09
N THR A 214 1.67 15.84 -1.50
CA THR A 214 1.85 14.44 -1.92
C THR A 214 2.72 13.71 -0.91
N LEU A 215 2.19 12.66 -0.29
CA LEU A 215 2.95 11.77 0.59
C LEU A 215 3.42 10.55 -0.20
N THR A 216 4.65 10.10 0.03
CA THR A 216 5.22 8.94 -0.66
C THR A 216 5.72 7.90 0.34
N LYS A 217 5.42 6.63 0.10
CA LYS A 217 5.95 5.49 0.86
C LYS A 217 6.53 4.41 -0.04
N TYR A 218 7.60 3.78 0.43
CA TYR A 218 8.16 2.57 -0.18
C TYR A 218 7.64 1.33 0.53
N VAL A 219 7.18 0.36 -0.25
CA VAL A 219 6.67 -0.92 0.25
C VAL A 219 7.43 -2.07 -0.40
N ALA A 220 7.81 -3.05 0.42
CA ALA A 220 8.38 -4.31 -0.03
C ALA A 220 7.26 -5.35 -0.06
N VAL A 221 6.94 -5.87 -1.24
CA VAL A 221 5.90 -6.87 -1.44
C VAL A 221 6.57 -8.22 -1.64
N THR A 222 6.44 -9.11 -0.65
CA THR A 222 6.99 -10.47 -0.70
C THR A 222 6.01 -11.43 -1.37
N PRO A 223 6.45 -12.64 -1.79
CA PRO A 223 5.54 -13.62 -2.35
C PRO A 223 4.38 -13.96 -1.40
N LYS A 224 3.19 -14.19 -1.96
CA LYS A 224 1.97 -14.58 -1.22
C LYS A 224 1.61 -13.62 -0.08
N SER A 225 1.83 -12.33 -0.25
CA SER A 225 1.68 -11.34 0.83
C SER A 225 0.46 -10.43 0.68
N ARG A 226 -0.03 -9.99 1.83
CA ARG A 226 -0.93 -8.85 1.99
C ARG A 226 -0.24 -7.84 2.87
N VAL A 227 0.21 -6.72 2.28
CA VAL A 227 1.04 -5.74 2.99
C VAL A 227 0.21 -4.56 3.44
N LEU A 228 0.29 -4.25 4.74
CA LEU A 228 -0.34 -3.07 5.34
C LEU A 228 0.55 -1.84 5.14
N VAL A 229 -0.03 -0.78 4.61
CA VAL A 229 0.61 0.54 4.48
C VAL A 229 -0.41 1.59 4.89
N ASP A 230 -0.23 2.20 6.05
CA ASP A 230 -1.11 3.30 6.48
C ASP A 230 -0.52 4.65 6.10
N PHE A 231 -1.37 5.63 5.82
CA PHE A 231 -0.98 7.02 5.66
C PHE A 231 -1.55 7.86 6.81
N ARG A 232 -0.71 8.74 7.34
CA ARG A 232 -1.13 9.78 8.29
C ARG A 232 -0.82 11.13 7.69
N VAL A 233 -1.85 11.88 7.33
CA VAL A 233 -1.68 13.23 6.81
C VAL A 233 -1.45 14.20 7.98
N PRO A 234 -0.55 15.19 7.85
CA PRO A 234 -0.24 16.12 8.92
C PRO A 234 -1.36 17.15 9.16
N LYS A 235 -2.13 17.49 8.13
CA LYS A 235 -3.29 18.38 8.24
C LYS A 235 -4.51 17.62 8.73
N LEU A 236 -5.37 18.28 9.49
CA LEU A 236 -6.66 17.72 9.87
C LEU A 236 -7.56 17.60 8.64
N PHE A 237 -8.34 16.52 8.57
CA PHE A 237 -9.40 16.41 7.56
C PHE A 237 -10.60 17.30 7.87
N ARG A 238 -10.66 17.87 9.08
CA ARG A 238 -11.77 18.67 9.63
C ARG A 238 -11.20 19.83 10.46
N GLY A 239 -11.88 20.95 10.57
CA GLY A 239 -11.43 22.01 11.51
C GLY A 239 -10.83 23.27 10.87
N ASN A 240 -11.18 23.58 9.63
CA ASN A 240 -10.61 24.73 8.92
C ASN A 240 -11.34 26.05 9.24
N LEU A 241 -12.57 25.99 9.74
CA LEU A 241 -13.33 27.12 10.27
C LEU A 241 -13.21 27.20 11.80
N ILE A 242 -12.73 28.33 12.31
CA ILE A 242 -12.62 28.59 13.74
C ILE A 242 -13.70 29.57 14.22
N TYR A 243 -14.22 29.37 15.43
CA TYR A 243 -15.12 30.33 16.08
C TYR A 243 -14.38 31.60 16.48
N LEU A 244 -15.00 32.76 16.30
CA LEU A 244 -14.49 34.04 16.79
C LEU A 244 -15.30 34.60 17.96
N SER A 245 -16.60 34.85 17.73
CA SER A 245 -17.48 35.50 18.71
C SER A 245 -18.96 35.26 18.37
N SER A 246 -19.85 35.51 19.34
CA SER A 246 -21.29 35.56 19.14
C SER A 246 -21.80 37.00 19.23
N ASP A 247 -22.68 37.38 18.31
CA ASP A 247 -23.27 38.73 18.24
C ASP A 247 -24.76 38.71 18.59
N THR A 248 -25.20 37.65 19.27
CA THR A 248 -26.63 37.47 19.54
C THR A 248 -27.13 38.48 20.55
N ALA A 249 -28.14 39.28 20.18
CA ALA A 249 -28.78 40.22 21.10
C ALA A 249 -29.48 39.51 22.27
N ALA A 250 -29.58 40.19 23.41
CA ALA A 250 -30.35 39.70 24.55
C ALA A 250 -31.82 39.45 24.16
N SER A 251 -32.38 38.31 24.59
CA SER A 251 -33.76 37.89 24.28
C SER A 251 -34.06 37.57 22.81
N SER A 252 -33.02 37.26 22.03
CA SER A 252 -33.13 36.89 20.62
C SER A 252 -33.53 35.43 20.40
N ASP A 253 -34.43 35.18 19.46
CA ASP A 253 -34.81 33.86 18.93
C ASP A 253 -33.87 33.39 17.81
N THR A 254 -32.71 34.03 17.70
CA THR A 254 -31.74 33.85 16.62
C THR A 254 -30.36 33.69 17.23
N ILE A 255 -29.54 32.79 16.67
CA ILE A 255 -28.11 32.63 16.97
C ILE A 255 -27.30 33.35 15.89
N LEU A 256 -26.46 34.30 16.31
CA LEU A 256 -25.48 34.98 15.47
C LEU A 256 -24.07 34.64 15.94
N PHE A 257 -23.21 34.24 15.01
CA PHE A 257 -21.81 33.96 15.33
C PHE A 257 -20.89 34.19 14.14
N TRP A 258 -19.63 34.47 14.45
CA TRP A 258 -18.56 34.67 13.48
C TRP A 258 -17.67 33.44 13.42
N VAL A 259 -17.33 33.06 12.20
CA VAL A 259 -16.24 32.13 11.95
C VAL A 259 -15.15 32.78 11.12
N HIS A 260 -13.93 32.30 11.28
CA HIS A 260 -12.80 32.70 10.47
C HIS A 260 -12.25 31.49 9.72
N ASN A 261 -12.05 31.68 8.42
CA ASN A 261 -11.23 30.79 7.64
C ASN A 261 -9.78 31.28 7.73
N TRP A 262 -8.98 30.62 8.57
CA TRP A 262 -7.55 30.92 8.77
C TRP A 262 -6.65 30.29 7.68
N THR A 263 -7.25 29.67 6.67
CA THR A 263 -6.54 28.98 5.60
C THR A 263 -6.42 29.88 4.36
N LYS A 264 -5.49 29.52 3.48
CA LYS A 264 -5.30 30.18 2.17
C LYS A 264 -6.28 29.68 1.10
N GLU A 265 -7.24 28.83 1.46
CA GLU A 265 -8.15 28.16 0.53
C GLU A 265 -9.60 28.55 0.78
N THR A 266 -10.42 28.55 -0.25
CA THR A 266 -11.86 28.78 -0.12
C THR A 266 -12.54 27.52 0.42
N ILE A 267 -13.28 27.64 1.52
CA ILE A 267 -13.98 26.52 2.16
C ILE A 267 -15.46 26.52 1.73
N PRO A 268 -15.92 25.51 0.97
CA PRO A 268 -17.35 25.35 0.70
C PRO A 268 -18.06 24.75 1.93
N VAL A 269 -19.17 25.37 2.31
CA VAL A 269 -20.10 24.96 3.36
C VAL A 269 -21.39 24.54 2.67
N PHE A 270 -21.58 23.23 2.55
CA PHE A 270 -22.75 22.58 1.93
C PHE A 270 -23.89 22.42 2.92
N TYR A 271 -23.54 22.13 4.18
CA TYR A 271 -24.48 21.98 5.28
C TYR A 271 -23.85 22.40 6.60
N LEU A 272 -24.70 22.63 7.59
CA LEU A 272 -24.34 22.91 8.96
C LEU A 272 -25.24 22.07 9.86
N ASN A 273 -24.67 21.41 10.86
CA ASN A 273 -25.39 20.60 11.83
C ASN A 273 -25.36 21.29 13.19
N LEU A 274 -26.51 21.64 13.75
CA LEU A 274 -26.62 22.00 15.16
C LEU A 274 -26.81 20.71 15.95
N LEU A 275 -25.78 20.34 16.71
CA LEU A 275 -25.67 19.04 17.39
C LEU A 275 -26.24 19.05 18.82
N ASP A 276 -26.15 20.19 19.49
CA ASP A 276 -26.64 20.37 20.85
C ASP A 276 -26.88 21.87 21.08
N ALA A 277 -27.97 22.21 21.75
CA ALA A 277 -28.28 23.57 22.16
C ALA A 277 -28.60 23.67 23.67
N ASN A 278 -28.42 22.58 24.42
CA ASN A 278 -28.75 22.45 25.84
C ASN A 278 -30.10 23.11 26.18
N VAL A 279 -31.14 22.69 25.43
CA VAL A 279 -32.50 23.19 25.57
C VAL A 279 -33.36 22.09 26.20
N PRO A 280 -33.99 22.33 27.36
CA PRO A 280 -34.76 21.31 28.08
C PRO A 280 -36.07 20.90 27.37
N ASP A 281 -36.50 21.66 26.35
CA ASP A 281 -37.72 21.44 25.58
C ASP A 281 -37.40 21.17 24.10
N THR A 282 -38.34 20.53 23.37
CA THR A 282 -38.24 20.41 21.90
C THR A 282 -38.35 21.81 21.29
N VAL A 283 -37.27 22.30 20.69
CA VAL A 283 -37.27 23.55 19.93
C VAL A 283 -37.20 23.23 18.46
N VAL A 284 -38.16 23.71 17.70
CA VAL A 284 -38.15 23.67 16.24
C VAL A 284 -37.44 24.93 15.74
N CYS A 285 -36.44 24.76 14.89
CA CYS A 285 -35.86 25.87 14.15
C CYS A 285 -36.53 25.93 12.78
N TYR A 286 -37.28 27.00 12.51
CA TYR A 286 -37.98 27.16 11.24
C TYR A 286 -37.36 28.26 10.39
N ASN A 287 -36.57 27.85 9.40
CA ASN A 287 -36.07 28.72 8.33
C ASN A 287 -35.02 29.76 8.73
N ARG A 288 -34.03 29.81 7.83
CA ARG A 288 -33.03 30.86 7.60
C ARG A 288 -31.71 30.61 8.32
N ILE A 289 -30.88 29.78 7.69
CA ILE A 289 -29.43 30.07 7.73
C ILE A 289 -29.18 31.18 6.72
N SER A 290 -28.60 32.28 7.18
CA SER A 290 -28.09 33.31 6.27
C SER A 290 -26.66 33.66 6.59
N ALA A 291 -25.86 33.80 5.55
CA ALA A 291 -24.51 34.32 5.60
C ALA A 291 -24.27 35.19 4.36
N ARG A 292 -23.71 36.39 4.55
CA ARG A 292 -23.79 37.48 3.57
C ARG A 292 -25.25 37.69 3.11
N ASP A 293 -25.52 37.58 1.80
CA ASP A 293 -26.84 37.73 1.18
C ASP A 293 -27.50 36.39 0.83
N SER A 294 -26.80 35.27 1.01
CA SER A 294 -27.32 33.93 0.73
C SER A 294 -28.23 33.46 1.87
N VAL A 295 -29.40 32.93 1.51
CA VAL A 295 -30.37 32.39 2.46
C VAL A 295 -30.64 30.93 2.12
N CYS A 296 -30.21 30.03 2.99
CA CYS A 296 -30.55 28.62 2.89
C CYS A 296 -31.83 28.33 3.69
N TYR A 297 -32.81 27.72 3.03
CA TYR A 297 -34.05 27.25 3.64
C TYR A 297 -33.89 25.81 4.09
N ALA A 298 -33.60 25.62 5.37
CA ALA A 298 -33.65 24.32 6.01
C ALA A 298 -34.39 24.41 7.34
N GLY A 299 -35.26 23.44 7.59
CA GLY A 299 -36.03 23.30 8.83
C GLY A 299 -35.67 21.99 9.52
N GLY A 300 -35.63 22.02 10.86
CA GLY A 300 -35.32 20.85 11.67
C GLY A 300 -35.91 20.96 13.07
N LYS A 301 -36.37 19.84 13.62
CA LYS A 301 -36.71 19.74 15.05
C LYS A 301 -35.41 19.47 15.81
N ILE A 302 -35.21 20.18 16.91
CA ILE A 302 -34.06 20.03 17.79
C ILE A 302 -34.58 19.60 19.15
N LYS A 303 -34.15 18.43 19.58
CA LYS A 303 -34.23 18.00 20.98
C LYS A 303 -32.83 17.86 21.53
N GLU A 304 -32.71 17.87 22.84
CA GLU A 304 -31.46 17.51 23.51
C GLU A 304 -30.96 16.15 22.98
N GLY A 305 -29.75 16.13 22.42
CA GLY A 305 -29.13 14.94 21.81
C GLY A 305 -29.52 14.63 20.36
N GLU A 306 -30.41 15.40 19.72
CA GLU A 306 -30.75 15.26 18.29
C GLU A 306 -29.95 16.23 17.40
N VAL A 307 -29.62 15.79 16.18
CA VAL A 307 -28.90 16.59 15.19
C VAL A 307 -29.88 17.24 14.22
N ALA A 308 -29.88 18.58 14.16
CA ALA A 308 -30.56 19.30 13.09
C ALA A 308 -29.56 19.68 12.00
N GLN A 309 -29.72 19.05 10.83
CA GLN A 309 -28.97 19.39 9.63
C GLN A 309 -29.67 20.51 8.88
N PHE A 310 -28.89 21.51 8.49
CA PHE A 310 -29.31 22.62 7.66
C PHE A 310 -28.50 22.57 6.37
N SER A 311 -29.14 22.25 5.25
CA SER A 311 -28.53 22.24 3.91
C SER A 311 -29.14 23.34 3.04
N GLY A 312 -28.33 23.94 2.15
CA GLY A 312 -28.88 24.75 1.05
C GLY A 312 -29.69 23.88 0.09
N GLY A 313 -30.65 24.47 -0.63
CA GLY A 313 -31.20 23.83 -1.82
C GLY A 313 -30.13 23.71 -2.92
N ASP A 314 -30.47 23.07 -4.06
CA ASP A 314 -29.58 22.67 -5.16
C ASP A 314 -28.65 23.76 -5.77
N ILE A 315 -28.70 25.00 -5.31
CA ILE A 315 -27.97 26.17 -5.84
C ILE A 315 -27.19 27.00 -4.80
N ASP A 316 -27.33 26.76 -3.50
CA ASP A 316 -26.74 27.63 -2.47
C ASP A 316 -25.62 26.94 -1.66
N THR A 317 -24.49 26.65 -2.32
CA THR A 317 -23.24 26.37 -1.59
C THR A 317 -22.66 27.67 -1.06
N LEU A 318 -22.50 27.79 0.26
CA LEU A 318 -21.88 28.96 0.87
C LEU A 318 -20.36 28.80 0.86
N PHE A 319 -19.61 29.79 0.39
CA PHE A 319 -18.15 29.75 0.39
C PHE A 319 -17.60 30.69 1.45
N VAL A 320 -16.68 30.22 2.30
CA VAL A 320 -15.87 31.06 3.19
C VAL A 320 -14.50 31.24 2.53
N PHE A 321 -14.22 32.45 2.05
CA PHE A 321 -12.99 32.77 1.32
C PHE A 321 -11.76 32.75 2.24
N PRO A 322 -10.54 32.64 1.68
CA PRO A 322 -9.30 32.69 2.44
C PRO A 322 -9.21 33.92 3.33
N GLU A 323 -8.76 33.74 4.58
CA GLU A 323 -8.63 34.80 5.59
C GLU A 323 -9.94 35.56 5.90
N GLU A 324 -11.09 35.10 5.38
CA GLU A 324 -12.36 35.77 5.59
C GLU A 324 -12.90 35.53 6.99
N ARG A 325 -13.56 36.54 7.53
CA ARG A 325 -14.45 36.42 8.69
C ARG A 325 -15.87 36.46 8.19
N LEU A 326 -16.61 35.37 8.38
CA LEU A 326 -17.98 35.24 7.91
C LEU A 326 -18.96 35.12 9.07
N LYS A 327 -20.01 35.94 9.04
CA LYS A 327 -21.10 35.91 10.01
C LYS A 327 -22.18 34.95 9.56
N PHE A 328 -22.53 34.04 10.44
CA PHE A 328 -23.67 33.13 10.29
C PHE A 328 -24.82 33.59 11.17
N LYS A 329 -26.02 33.46 10.64
CA LYS A 329 -27.29 33.66 11.34
C LYS A 329 -28.12 32.40 11.22
N ILE A 330 -28.56 31.85 12.34
CA ILE A 330 -29.57 30.79 12.42
C ILE A 330 -30.76 31.39 13.17
N GLY A 331 -31.92 31.52 12.53
CA GLY A 331 -33.06 32.23 13.11
C GLY A 331 -34.29 31.37 13.38
N SER A 332 -35.30 32.00 14.00
CA SER A 332 -36.66 31.47 14.11
C SER A 332 -36.80 30.21 14.96
N PHE A 333 -36.17 30.21 16.14
CA PHE A 333 -36.32 29.12 17.11
C PHE A 333 -37.68 29.25 17.85
N THR A 334 -38.51 28.20 17.81
CA THR A 334 -39.83 28.15 18.47
C THR A 334 -40.07 26.81 19.17
N ASP A 335 -40.90 26.72 20.21
CA ASP A 335 -41.29 25.43 20.83
C ASP A 335 -42.51 24.78 20.18
N THR A 336 -43.44 25.60 19.68
CA THR A 336 -44.66 25.15 18.99
C THR A 336 -44.64 25.56 17.52
N LEU A 337 -45.26 24.74 16.67
CA LEU A 337 -45.42 25.03 15.24
C LEU A 337 -46.56 26.01 14.98
N THR A 338 -47.66 25.88 15.74
CA THR A 338 -48.86 26.71 15.55
C THR A 338 -49.61 26.86 16.89
N PRO A 339 -49.77 28.09 17.44
CA PRO A 339 -49.07 29.32 17.05
C PRO A 339 -47.57 29.22 17.39
N PRO A 340 -46.67 29.88 16.64
CA PRO A 340 -45.26 29.88 16.93
C PRO A 340 -44.98 30.67 18.21
N ASN A 341 -44.37 30.03 19.21
CA ASN A 341 -43.91 30.70 20.41
C ASN A 341 -42.38 30.74 20.42
N GLN A 342 -41.83 31.95 20.28
CA GLN A 342 -40.39 32.17 20.10
C GLN A 342 -39.61 31.74 21.34
N LYS A 343 -38.51 31.02 21.11
CA LYS A 343 -37.59 30.62 22.17
C LYS A 343 -36.31 31.43 22.12
N ASN A 344 -36.06 32.10 23.23
CA ASN A 344 -34.83 32.82 23.47
C ASN A 344 -33.64 31.85 23.50
N MET A 345 -32.68 32.08 22.60
CA MET A 345 -31.45 31.30 22.50
C MET A 345 -30.28 31.94 23.25
N TYR A 346 -30.42 33.19 23.72
CA TYR A 346 -29.37 33.90 24.46
C TYR A 346 -28.94 33.13 25.72
N GLY A 347 -27.62 33.04 25.95
CA GLY A 347 -27.00 32.36 27.08
C GLY A 347 -26.96 30.83 26.98
N ARG A 348 -27.52 30.22 25.93
CA ARG A 348 -27.47 28.78 25.71
C ARG A 348 -26.12 28.34 25.17
N LYS A 349 -25.64 27.16 25.58
CA LYS A 349 -24.47 26.53 24.96
C LYS A 349 -24.91 25.83 23.68
N VAL A 350 -24.22 26.09 22.59
CA VAL A 350 -24.53 25.52 21.28
C VAL A 350 -23.29 24.87 20.68
N LYS A 351 -23.52 23.77 19.98
CA LYS A 351 -22.49 22.99 19.31
C LYS A 351 -22.84 22.84 17.84
N ILE A 352 -22.00 23.38 16.97
CA ILE A 352 -22.24 23.45 15.53
C ILE A 352 -21.14 22.70 14.79
N ARG A 353 -21.51 21.83 13.85
CA ARG A 353 -20.59 21.16 12.93
C ARG A 353 -20.84 21.60 11.49
N PHE A 354 -19.81 22.09 10.81
CA PHE A 354 -19.85 22.44 9.39
C PHE A 354 -19.68 21.19 8.51
N SER A 355 -20.08 21.28 7.24
CA SER A 355 -19.90 20.20 6.26
C SER A 355 -18.46 19.81 5.99
N GLU A 356 -17.51 20.72 6.17
CA GLU A 356 -16.08 20.42 6.11
C GLU A 356 -15.59 19.63 7.34
N GLY A 357 -16.39 19.63 8.42
CA GLY A 357 -16.12 18.90 9.66
C GLY A 357 -15.74 19.77 10.84
N SER A 358 -15.45 21.05 10.64
CA SER A 358 -15.22 22.02 11.72
C SER A 358 -16.32 21.96 12.77
N LEU A 359 -15.90 21.87 14.04
CA LEU A 359 -16.78 21.81 15.18
C LEU A 359 -16.52 23.04 16.04
N ILE A 360 -17.55 23.85 16.24
CA ILE A 360 -17.50 25.01 17.13
C ILE A 360 -18.45 24.80 18.29
N GLU A 361 -18.03 25.20 19.48
CA GLU A 361 -18.82 25.16 20.70
C GLU A 361 -18.69 26.51 21.40
N PHE A 362 -19.83 27.15 21.67
CA PHE A 362 -19.85 28.47 22.28
C PHE A 362 -21.15 28.71 23.04
N LYS A 363 -21.16 29.76 23.85
CA LYS A 363 -22.37 30.24 24.52
C LYS A 363 -22.93 31.43 23.74
N VAL A 364 -24.21 31.37 23.42
CA VAL A 364 -24.88 32.35 22.56
C VAL A 364 -24.92 33.71 23.26
N GLY A 365 -24.32 34.73 22.63
CA GLY A 365 -24.22 36.08 23.19
C GLY A 365 -23.03 36.33 24.12
N ASP A 366 -22.10 35.37 24.24
CA ASP A 366 -20.75 35.53 24.81
C ASP A 366 -19.73 35.70 23.66
#